data_AF-A0A2G8IY22-F1
#
_entry.id   AF-A0A2G8IY22-F1
#
_cell.length_a   1.000
_cell.length_b   1.000
_cell.length_c   1.000
_cell.angle_alpha   90.00
_cell.angle_beta   90.00
_cell.angle_gamma   90.00
#
_symmetry.space_group_name_H-M   'P 1'
#
loop_
_entity.id
_entity.type
_entity.pdbx_description
1 polymer ?
#
loop_
_entity_poly.entity_id
_entity_poly.type
_entity_poly.pdbx_seq_one_letter_code
_entity_poly.pdbx_strand_id
1 'polypeptide(L)'
;MKKRNSIFKSIDNKGITREMICIDELQKLLMKALENGDTDTALAFHEDIAKSLKVIKRYEKQSKVHLLKEAAKITPVTYPKSLKTKLKGLI
;
A
#
# COMPACT_ATOMS: atom_id res chain seq x y z
N MET A 1 -7.48 -3.44 -32.32
CA MET A 1 -7.44 -3.87 -30.90
C MET A 1 -7.54 -2.66 -30.00
N LYS A 2 -8.65 -2.49 -29.25
CA LYS A 2 -8.75 -1.44 -28.22
C LYS A 2 -7.71 -1.75 -27.13
N LYS A 3 -6.75 -0.85 -26.91
CA LYS A 3 -5.78 -0.93 -25.82
C LYS A 3 -6.56 -1.12 -24.51
N ARG A 4 -6.45 -2.31 -23.90
CA ARG A 4 -6.93 -2.55 -22.54
C ARG A 4 -6.08 -1.64 -21.66
N ASN A 5 -6.60 -0.46 -21.30
CA ASN A 5 -5.99 0.37 -20.28
C ASN A 5 -5.81 -0.52 -19.05
N SER A 6 -4.55 -0.73 -18.66
CA SER A 6 -4.20 -1.72 -17.65
C SER A 6 -4.88 -1.36 -16.34
N ILE A 7 -5.95 -2.07 -16.04
CA ILE A 7 -6.68 -2.08 -14.75
C ILE A 7 -5.70 -2.35 -13.58
N PHE A 8 -4.52 -2.89 -13.89
CA PHE A 8 -3.40 -3.15 -12.98
C PHE A 8 -2.55 -1.94 -12.56
N LYS A 9 -2.91 -0.70 -12.90
CA LYS A 9 -2.19 0.51 -12.43
C LYS A 9 -2.49 0.91 -10.98
N SER A 10 -3.02 0.01 -10.16
CA SER A 10 -3.50 0.31 -8.80
C SER A 10 -2.46 0.19 -7.70
N ILE A 11 -1.30 -0.40 -7.98
CA ILE A 11 -0.17 -0.42 -7.04
C ILE A 11 0.67 0.83 -7.31
N ASP A 12 0.91 1.64 -6.27
CA ASP A 12 1.87 2.73 -6.33
C ASP A 12 3.30 2.17 -6.35
N ASN A 13 3.65 1.52 -7.46
CA ASN A 13 4.96 0.93 -7.67
C ASN A 13 6.07 1.98 -7.54
N LYS A 14 5.80 3.24 -7.92
CA LYS A 14 6.77 4.32 -7.79
C LYS A 14 7.01 4.67 -6.31
N GLY A 15 5.95 4.77 -5.51
CA GLY A 15 6.06 4.97 -4.07
C GLY A 15 6.79 3.81 -3.39
N ILE A 16 6.44 2.57 -3.71
CA ILE A 16 7.10 1.37 -3.18
C ILE A 16 8.59 1.34 -3.56
N THR A 17 8.94 1.62 -4.82
CA THR A 17 10.36 1.66 -5.25
C THR A 17 11.16 2.73 -4.51
N ARG A 18 10.58 3.92 -4.27
CA ARG A 18 11.26 4.97 -3.50
C ARG A 18 11.50 4.56 -2.05
N GLU A 19 10.50 3.97 -1.39
CA GLU A 19 10.64 3.47 -0.02
C GLU A 19 11.67 2.33 0.06
N MET A 20 11.72 1.45 -0.93
CA MET A 20 12.74 0.39 -0.99
C MET A 20 14.17 0.93 -1.17
N ILE A 21 14.36 1.97 -1.99
CA ILE A 21 15.67 2.65 -2.12
C ILE A 21 16.06 3.30 -0.80
N CYS A 22 15.11 3.96 -0.13
CA CYS A 22 15.35 4.56 1.18
C CYS A 22 15.75 3.51 2.22
N ILE A 23 15.10 2.34 2.24
CA ILE A 23 15.48 1.23 3.12
C ILE A 23 16.91 0.74 2.83
N ASP A 24 17.32 0.62 1.56
CA ASP A 24 18.68 0.20 1.21
C ASP A 24 19.74 1.19 1.73
N GLU A 25 19.48 2.50 1.62
CA GLU A 25 20.36 3.53 2.18
C GLU A 25 20.39 3.49 3.70
N LEU A 26 19.24 3.38 4.36
CA LEU A 26 19.13 3.29 5.82
C LEU A 26 19.81 2.03 6.36
N GLN A 27 19.73 0.90 5.65
CA GLN A 27 20.43 -0.33 6.05
C GLN A 27 21.95 -0.16 6.02
N LYS A 28 22.49 0.53 5.01
CA LYS A 28 23.94 0.83 4.96
C LYS A 28 24.36 1.73 6.12
N LEU A 29 23.55 2.74 6.46
CA LEU A 29 23.81 3.63 7.59
C LEU A 29 23.72 2.90 8.93
N LEU A 30 22.73 2.00 9.09
CA LEU A 30 22.58 1.14 10.25
C LEU A 30 23.81 0.24 10.44
N MET A 31 24.27 -0.43 9.39
CA MET A 31 25.46 -1.28 9.48
C MET A 31 26.70 -0.48 9.88
N LYS A 32 26.90 0.72 9.31
CA LYS A 32 28.00 1.61 9.70
C LYS A 32 27.91 2.06 11.16
N ALA A 33 26.71 2.38 11.66
CA ALA A 33 26.53 2.75 13.06
C ALA A 33 26.88 1.59 14.00
N LEU A 34 26.48 0.37 13.65
CA LEU A 34 26.86 -0.84 14.40
C LEU A 34 28.36 -1.12 14.36
N GLU A 35 29.02 -0.96 13.20
CA GLU A 35 30.48 -1.09 13.07
C GLU A 35 31.23 -0.09 13.95
N ASN A 36 30.68 1.11 14.12
CA ASN A 36 31.25 2.16 14.97
C ASN A 36 30.86 2.03 16.45
N GLY A 37 30.05 1.03 16.82
CA GLY A 37 29.56 0.85 18.19
C GLY A 37 28.53 1.88 18.65
N ASP A 38 27.96 2.67 17.73
CA ASP A 38 26.93 3.67 18.01
C ASP A 38 25.54 3.02 17.95
N THR A 39 25.14 2.44 19.09
CA THR A 39 23.89 1.70 19.22
C THR A 39 22.65 2.59 19.18
N ASP A 40 22.76 3.84 19.63
CA ASP A 40 21.62 4.77 19.68
C ASP A 40 21.24 5.20 18.26
N THR A 41 22.24 5.55 17.45
CA THR A 41 22.03 5.88 16.04
C THR A 41 21.58 4.65 15.24
N ALA A 42 22.12 3.46 15.53
CA ALA A 42 21.66 2.22 14.90
C ALA A 42 20.19 1.91 15.21
N LEU A 43 19.75 2.13 16.45
CA LEU A 43 18.35 1.94 16.84
C LEU A 43 17.44 2.93 16.10
N ALA A 44 17.84 4.20 15.98
CA ALA A 44 17.08 5.21 15.24
C ALA A 44 16.89 4.81 13.76
N PHE A 45 17.96 4.36 13.08
CA PHE A 45 17.85 3.90 11.69
C PHE A 45 16.97 2.65 11.56
N HIS A 46 17.02 1.73 12.52
CA HIS A 46 16.15 0.55 12.53
C HIS A 46 14.66 0.95 12.63
N GLU A 47 14.33 1.91 13.50
CA GLU A 47 12.97 2.43 13.62
C GLU A 47 12.48 3.10 12.33
N ASP A 48 13.35 3.84 11.64
CA ASP A 48 13.02 4.48 10.37
C ASP A 48 12.77 3.47 9.25
N ILE A 49 13.59 2.41 9.17
CA ILE A 49 13.32 1.27 8.27
C ILE A 49 11.94 0.65 8.56
N ALA A 50 11.59 0.48 9.84
CA ALA A 50 10.29 -0.06 10.22
C ALA A 50 9.12 0.86 9.82
N LYS A 51 9.32 2.19 9.84
CA LYS A 51 8.33 3.17 9.33
C LYS A 51 8.15 3.04 7.81
N SER A 52 9.23 2.99 7.04
CA SER A 52 9.15 2.79 5.58
C SER A 52 8.46 1.47 5.19
N LEU A 53 8.73 0.38 5.91
CA LEU A 53 8.03 -0.90 5.70
C LEU A 53 6.52 -0.80 5.97
N LYS A 54 6.09 0.00 6.95
CA LYS A 54 4.64 0.26 7.19
C LYS A 54 4.01 1.01 6.02
N VAL A 55 4.73 1.97 5.43
CA VAL A 55 4.26 2.73 4.25
C VAL A 55 4.09 1.82 3.04
N ILE A 56 5.07 0.95 2.75
CA ILE A 56 4.98 -0.06 1.68
C ILE A 56 3.74 -0.94 1.87
N LYS A 57 3.55 -1.50 3.08
CA LYS A 57 2.36 -2.31 3.40
C LYS A 57 1.05 -1.54 3.22
N ARG A 58 1.04 -0.22 3.46
CA ARG A 58 -0.13 0.64 3.23
C ARG A 58 -0.42 0.77 1.74
N TYR A 59 0.59 0.99 0.89
CA TYR A 59 0.42 1.03 -0.56
C TYR A 59 -0.12 -0.29 -1.12
N GLU A 60 0.38 -1.42 -0.63
CA GLU A 60 -0.14 -2.75 -1.00
C GLU A 60 -1.61 -2.94 -0.59
N LYS A 61 -1.96 -2.54 0.63
CA LYS A 61 -3.36 -2.60 1.11
C LYS A 61 -4.28 -1.69 0.31
N GLN A 62 -3.85 -0.48 -0.03
CA GLN A 62 -4.62 0.44 -0.85
C GLN A 62 -4.89 -0.12 -2.25
N SER A 63 -3.88 -0.76 -2.86
CA SER A 63 -4.07 -1.48 -4.12
C SER A 63 -5.08 -2.61 -3.99
N LYS A 64 -5.00 -3.43 -2.94
CA LYS A 64 -5.98 -4.51 -2.68
C LYS A 64 -7.41 -3.97 -2.54
N VAL A 65 -7.61 -2.88 -1.80
CA VAL A 65 -8.93 -2.24 -1.66
C VAL A 65 -9.43 -1.70 -2.99
N HIS A 66 -8.55 -1.12 -3.81
CA HIS A 66 -8.92 -0.63 -5.14
C HIS A 66 -9.39 -1.78 -6.03
N LEU A 67 -8.64 -2.89 -6.08
CA LEU A 67 -9.00 -4.09 -6.84
C LEU A 67 -10.34 -4.68 -6.39
N LEU A 68 -10.61 -4.72 -5.07
CA LEU A 68 -11.90 -5.17 -4.54
C LEU A 68 -13.05 -4.24 -4.96
N LYS A 69 -12.85 -2.92 -4.92
CA LYS A 69 -13.85 -1.94 -5.37
C LYS A 69 -14.12 -2.05 -6.87
N GLU A 70 -13.10 -2.26 -7.68
CA GLU A 70 -13.27 -2.46 -9.13
C GLU A 70 -13.98 -3.78 -9.43
N ALA A 71 -13.60 -4.88 -8.77
CA ALA A 71 -14.29 -6.16 -8.90
C ALA A 71 -15.78 -6.07 -8.51
N ALA A 72 -16.09 -5.35 -7.42
CA ALA A 72 -17.46 -5.08 -6.98
C ALA A 72 -18.26 -4.18 -7.94
N LYS A 73 -17.59 -3.30 -8.70
CA LYS A 73 -18.24 -2.51 -9.77
C LYS A 73 -18.52 -3.37 -11.01
N ILE A 74 -17.68 -4.36 -11.29
CA ILE A 74 -17.80 -5.25 -12.46
C ILE A 74 -18.89 -6.31 -12.23
N THR A 75 -19.18 -6.67 -10.98
CA THR A 75 -20.31 -7.55 -10.65
C THR A 75 -21.57 -6.71 -10.46
N PRO A 76 -22.53 -6.70 -11.41
CA PRO A 76 -23.79 -6.01 -11.21
C PRO A 76 -24.55 -6.72 -10.07
N VAL A 77 -24.58 -6.10 -8.89
CA VAL A 77 -25.37 -6.59 -7.78
C VAL A 77 -26.83 -6.19 -8.03
N THR A 78 -27.61 -7.11 -8.59
CA THR A 78 -29.06 -6.96 -8.71
C THR A 78 -29.67 -7.17 -7.32
N TYR A 79 -29.79 -6.09 -6.55
CA TYR A 79 -30.46 -6.14 -5.26
C TYR A 79 -31.95 -6.51 -5.45
N PRO A 80 -32.49 -7.47 -4.66
CA PRO A 80 -33.91 -7.75 -4.62
C PRO A 80 -34.72 -6.49 -4.32
N LYS A 81 -35.93 -6.35 -4.89
CA LYS A 81 -36.78 -5.17 -4.70
C LYS A 81 -36.99 -4.83 -3.22
N SER A 82 -37.10 -5.83 -2.35
CA SER A 82 -37.27 -5.69 -0.90
C SER A 82 -36.11 -4.96 -0.20
N LEU A 83 -34.87 -5.09 -0.70
CA LEU A 83 -33.68 -4.45 -0.14
C LEU A 83 -33.49 -3.02 -0.66
N LYS A 84 -33.83 -2.76 -1.93
CA LYS A 84 -33.80 -1.40 -2.50
C LYS A 84 -34.70 -0.43 -1.74
N THR A 85 -35.87 -0.88 -1.30
CA THR A 85 -36.82 -0.04 -0.55
C THR A 85 -36.32 0.27 0.86
N LYS A 86 -35.65 -0.68 1.53
CA LYS A 86 -35.06 -0.46 2.86
C LYS A 86 -33.83 0.47 2.84
N LEU A 87 -33.04 0.43 1.77
CA LEU A 87 -31.83 1.26 1.64
C LEU A 87 -32.13 2.73 1.28
N LYS A 88 -33.30 3.01 0.70
CA LYS A 88 -33.71 4.40 0.34
C LYS A 88 -33.89 5.34 1.54
N GLY A 89 -34.09 4.81 2.75
CA GLY A 89 -34.23 5.61 3.97
C GLY A 89 -32.94 5.81 4.76
N LEU A 90 -31.80 5.34 4.23
CA LEU A 90 -30.49 5.38 4.90
C LEU A 90 -29.46 6.23 4.12
N ILE A 91 -29.89 6.96 3.09
CA ILE A 91 -29.09 7.94 2.32
C ILE A 91 -29.59 9.33 2.68
#